data_AF-A0A7J0F175-F1
#
_entry.id   AF-A0A7J0F175-F1
#
_cell.length_a   1.000
_cell.length_b   1.000
_cell.length_c   1.000
_cell.angle_alpha   90.00
_cell.angle_beta   90.00
_cell.angle_gamma   90.00
#
_symmetry.space_group_name_H-M   'P 1'
#
loop_
_entity.id
_entity.type
_entity.pdbx_description
1 polymer ?
#
loop_
_entity_poly.entity_id
_entity_poly.type
_entity_poly.pdbx_seq_one_letter_code
_entity_poly.pdbx_strand_id
1 'polypeptide(L)'
;MGVLHLLFLTLSLTTMSTKAHNITQILSPFPDYTTFNNLLTQTKLADEINSRRTITVLVVNNVAISDLATKNPLSAIKTALSLLVLLDYFDGAKLHQLSGGAATTTTLYQTTGRAEGNLGFVNITDLKGGKVGFGSAVPGSASDSAYKKEVKKIPYNISVLEVTEPIMATGILSSSASDMNITAGLEKAGCKTFAALITSTGVAKLFQVAADKGLTVFAPSDEAFRAPNAPDLSKLTNADVVSILQYHALASYSPIGTLKTAKGPIITMATNGAGKFDLTVTTAGDEVTLETGVDSSRIASTLIDSTPLCIFTVDNVLLPPELFGKAPLPAPAAEPVMSPSHAPVVSSPSKAQFLRRLRRRCSLRLRHLWNLRRKVRRRNRVRQRTARRTVKSAPAPRNSRRLSKPYSPRQRRLLSPFSCPKSFISHQFFFSHLEFVLFFS
;
A
#
# COMPACT_ATOMS: atom_id res chain seq x y z
N MET A 1 26.77 -18.10 -64.76
CA MET A 1 25.35 -18.54 -64.72
C MET A 1 25.34 -19.86 -63.97
N GLY A 2 24.96 -20.01 -62.72
CA GLY A 2 24.11 -19.22 -61.84
C GLY A 2 23.44 -20.24 -60.92
N VAL A 3 23.16 -19.82 -59.69
CA VAL A 3 22.24 -20.49 -58.75
C VAL A 3 22.75 -21.74 -58.02
N LEU A 4 23.64 -21.53 -57.04
CA LEU A 4 23.71 -22.43 -55.87
C LEU A 4 24.13 -21.67 -54.61
N HIS A 5 23.44 -20.58 -54.29
CA HIS A 5 23.49 -19.96 -52.96
C HIS A 5 22.36 -18.93 -52.86
N LEU A 6 21.16 -19.35 -52.44
CA LEU A 6 20.23 -18.44 -51.79
C LEU A 6 19.14 -19.22 -51.04
N LEU A 7 18.81 -18.73 -49.85
CA LEU A 7 17.64 -19.04 -49.01
C LEU A 7 17.72 -20.28 -48.09
N PHE A 8 18.69 -20.27 -47.18
CA PHE A 8 18.45 -20.66 -45.78
C PHE A 8 18.42 -19.39 -44.93
N LEU A 9 17.29 -18.68 -44.93
CA LEU A 9 16.98 -17.65 -43.94
C LEU A 9 15.58 -17.91 -43.41
N THR A 10 15.41 -19.05 -42.73
CA THR A 10 14.28 -19.23 -41.81
C THR A 10 14.51 -18.29 -40.65
N LEU A 11 13.90 -17.11 -40.74
CA LEU A 11 13.77 -16.15 -39.67
C LEU A 11 12.97 -16.81 -38.54
N SER A 12 13.67 -17.49 -37.63
CA SER A 12 13.15 -17.89 -36.34
C SER A 12 12.88 -16.62 -35.54
N LEU A 13 11.68 -16.04 -35.71
CA LEU A 13 11.06 -15.20 -34.70
C LEU A 13 10.85 -16.09 -33.46
N THR A 14 11.89 -16.21 -32.64
CA THR A 14 11.72 -16.65 -31.28
C THR A 14 10.87 -15.57 -30.62
N THR A 15 9.58 -15.87 -30.43
CA THR A 15 8.74 -15.14 -29.50
C THR A 15 9.40 -15.32 -28.14
N MET A 16 10.26 -14.38 -27.75
CA MET A 16 10.74 -14.22 -26.40
C MET A 16 9.48 -14.06 -25.54
N SER A 17 9.02 -15.15 -24.95
CA SER A 17 8.11 -15.11 -23.82
C SER A 17 8.84 -14.36 -22.73
N THR A 18 8.70 -13.03 -22.69
CA THR A 18 9.28 -12.21 -21.64
C THR A 18 8.65 -12.69 -20.35
N LYS A 19 9.40 -13.48 -19.57
CA LYS A 19 9.06 -13.68 -18.17
C LYS A 19 8.96 -12.29 -17.57
N ALA A 20 7.78 -11.94 -17.07
CA ALA A 20 7.60 -10.76 -16.25
C ALA A 20 8.70 -10.78 -15.18
N HIS A 21 9.57 -9.79 -15.20
CA HIS A 21 10.66 -9.72 -14.23
C HIS A 21 10.04 -9.36 -12.88
N ASN A 22 10.61 -9.93 -11.81
CA ASN A 22 10.19 -9.59 -10.46
C ASN A 22 11.41 -9.10 -9.67
N ILE A 23 11.46 -7.80 -9.40
CA ILE A 23 12.58 -7.17 -8.71
C ILE A 23 12.82 -7.77 -7.32
N THR A 24 11.76 -8.13 -6.59
CA THR A 24 11.92 -8.66 -5.22
C THR A 24 12.53 -10.05 -5.23
N GLN A 25 12.23 -10.87 -6.25
CA GLN A 25 12.84 -12.18 -6.48
C GLN A 25 14.26 -12.06 -7.04
N ILE A 26 14.54 -11.02 -7.82
CA ILE A 26 15.90 -10.75 -8.31
C ILE A 26 16.82 -10.37 -7.15
N LEU A 27 16.31 -9.60 -6.18
CA LEU A 27 17.09 -9.14 -5.02
C LEU A 27 17.13 -10.14 -3.87
N SER A 28 16.18 -11.09 -3.77
CA SER A 28 16.12 -12.04 -2.65
C SER A 28 17.38 -12.89 -2.40
N PRO A 29 18.18 -13.30 -3.41
CA PRO A 29 19.40 -14.06 -3.18
C PRO A 29 20.55 -13.23 -2.58
N PHE A 30 20.43 -11.90 -2.53
CA PHE A 30 21.50 -10.99 -2.15
C PHE A 30 21.25 -10.39 -0.75
N PRO A 31 22.00 -10.80 0.28
CA PRO A 31 21.77 -10.33 1.65
C PRO A 31 22.04 -8.83 1.83
N ASP A 32 22.93 -8.27 1.01
CA ASP A 32 23.35 -6.85 1.05
C ASP A 32 22.26 -5.85 0.64
N TYR A 33 21.15 -6.32 0.05
CA TYR A 33 20.04 -5.48 -0.42
C TYR A 33 18.70 -5.82 0.27
N THR A 34 18.73 -6.58 1.36
CA THR A 34 17.51 -7.00 2.09
C THR A 34 16.69 -5.82 2.59
N THR A 35 17.33 -4.77 3.11
CA THR A 35 16.64 -3.54 3.54
C THR A 35 16.00 -2.84 2.35
N PHE A 36 16.73 -2.68 1.25
CA PHE A 36 16.23 -2.06 0.02
C PHE A 36 15.00 -2.83 -0.54
N ASN A 37 15.08 -4.16 -0.61
CA ASN A 37 14.00 -5.02 -1.08
C ASN A 37 12.74 -4.92 -0.19
N ASN A 38 12.94 -4.87 1.14
CA ASN A 38 11.84 -4.67 2.08
C ASN A 38 11.15 -3.32 1.87
N LEU A 39 11.91 -2.23 1.64
CA LEU A 39 11.34 -0.91 1.38
C LEU A 39 10.58 -0.86 0.05
N LEU A 40 11.08 -1.48 -1.01
CA LEU A 40 10.34 -1.61 -2.27
C LEU A 40 9.00 -2.33 -2.08
N THR A 41 8.97 -3.34 -1.22
CA THR A 41 7.76 -4.12 -0.92
C THR A 41 6.77 -3.30 -0.06
N GLN A 42 7.25 -2.62 0.98
CA GLN A 42 6.42 -1.82 1.88
C GLN A 42 5.80 -0.60 1.18
N THR A 43 6.56 0.05 0.31
CA THR A 43 6.10 1.21 -0.47
C THR A 43 5.27 0.83 -1.69
N LYS A 44 5.12 -0.47 -1.98
CA LYS A 44 4.50 -1.00 -3.21
C LYS A 44 5.16 -0.56 -4.52
N LEU A 45 6.36 0.02 -4.44
CA LEU A 45 7.13 0.41 -5.64
C LEU A 45 7.58 -0.81 -6.44
N ALA A 46 7.76 -1.96 -5.78
CA ALA A 46 8.04 -3.23 -6.46
C ALA A 46 6.97 -3.58 -7.50
N ASP A 47 5.69 -3.36 -7.21
CA ASP A 47 4.59 -3.67 -8.13
C ASP A 47 4.67 -2.78 -9.38
N GLU A 48 5.05 -1.52 -9.19
CA GLU A 48 5.22 -0.56 -10.28
C GLU A 48 6.42 -0.92 -11.16
N ILE A 49 7.57 -1.25 -10.58
CA ILE A 49 8.77 -1.72 -11.30
C ILE A 49 8.41 -2.95 -12.14
N ASN A 50 7.77 -3.94 -11.52
CA ASN A 50 7.42 -5.21 -12.16
C ASN A 50 6.37 -5.06 -13.29
N SER A 51 5.61 -3.96 -13.31
CA SER A 51 4.63 -3.68 -14.36
C SER A 51 5.27 -3.10 -15.62
N ARG A 52 6.53 -2.66 -15.58
CA ARG A 52 7.23 -2.07 -16.72
C ARG A 52 7.90 -3.14 -17.57
N ARG A 53 8.17 -2.82 -18.85
CA ARG A 53 8.85 -3.74 -19.79
C ARG A 53 10.36 -3.54 -19.80
N THR A 54 10.81 -2.29 -19.75
CA THR A 54 12.22 -1.90 -19.76
C THR A 54 12.48 -0.99 -18.58
N ILE A 55 13.45 -1.34 -17.73
CA ILE A 55 13.77 -0.54 -16.55
C ILE A 55 15.20 -0.78 -16.07
N THR A 56 15.81 0.22 -15.43
CA THR A 56 17.08 0.07 -14.70
C THR A 56 16.86 0.44 -13.24
N VAL A 57 17.21 -0.46 -12.33
CA VAL A 57 17.08 -0.26 -10.89
C VAL A 57 18.45 -0.03 -10.30
N LEU A 58 18.68 1.17 -9.77
CA LEU A 58 19.86 1.52 -9.00
C LEU A 58 19.65 1.06 -7.56
N VAL A 59 20.34 -0.01 -7.16
CA VAL A 59 20.25 -0.57 -5.81
C VAL A 59 21.32 0.01 -4.93
N VAL A 60 20.94 0.29 -3.69
CA VAL A 60 21.82 0.79 -2.64
C VAL A 60 21.99 -0.32 -1.61
N ASN A 61 23.21 -0.49 -1.09
CA ASN A 61 23.46 -1.47 -0.05
C ASN A 61 22.73 -1.12 1.26
N ASN A 62 22.61 -2.11 2.14
CA ASN A 62 21.93 -1.93 3.43
C ASN A 62 22.53 -0.81 4.28
N VAL A 63 23.84 -0.56 4.18
CA VAL A 63 24.53 0.47 4.97
C VAL A 63 24.07 1.87 4.55
N ALA A 64 24.16 2.20 3.26
CA ALA A 64 23.82 3.53 2.77
C ALA A 64 22.31 3.82 2.81
N ILE A 65 21.44 2.81 2.63
CA ILE A 65 19.99 3.02 2.66
C ILE A 65 19.40 3.12 4.08
N SER A 66 20.09 2.62 5.11
CA SER A 66 19.56 2.59 6.49
C SER A 66 19.36 4.00 7.07
N ASP A 67 20.26 4.92 6.74
CA ASP A 67 20.17 6.33 7.12
C ASP A 67 18.93 7.00 6.54
N LEU A 68 18.64 6.74 5.26
CA LEU A 68 17.44 7.23 4.60
C LEU A 68 16.19 6.65 5.25
N ALA A 69 16.19 5.34 5.52
CA ALA A 69 15.04 4.61 6.05
C ALA A 69 14.64 5.02 7.47
N THR A 70 15.62 5.42 8.29
CA THR A 70 15.38 5.78 9.71
C THR A 70 15.00 7.25 9.90
N LYS A 71 15.48 8.14 9.03
CA LYS A 71 15.28 9.60 9.15
C LYS A 71 14.01 10.10 8.48
N ASN A 72 13.38 9.29 7.61
CA ASN A 72 12.31 9.77 6.73
C ASN A 72 11.05 8.88 6.82
N PRO A 73 9.86 9.47 6.60
CA PRO A 73 8.63 8.70 6.49
C PRO A 73 8.61 7.85 5.22
N LEU A 74 7.76 6.80 5.19
CA LEU A 74 7.62 5.91 4.04
C LEU A 74 7.24 6.64 2.74
N SER A 75 6.51 7.76 2.82
CA SER A 75 6.19 8.59 1.65
C SER A 75 7.45 9.18 1.00
N ALA A 76 8.33 9.77 1.80
CA ALA A 76 9.59 10.35 1.33
C ALA A 76 10.56 9.25 0.85
N ILE A 77 10.57 8.10 1.53
CA ILE A 77 11.35 6.93 1.10
C ILE A 77 10.86 6.44 -0.27
N LYS A 78 9.54 6.34 -0.51
CA LYS A 78 9.01 5.96 -1.83
C LYS A 78 9.49 6.92 -2.91
N THR A 79 9.42 8.22 -2.65
CA THR A 79 9.91 9.25 -3.58
C THR A 79 11.41 9.07 -3.89
N ALA A 80 12.24 8.93 -2.86
CA ALA A 80 13.68 8.71 -3.04
C ALA A 80 13.98 7.41 -3.81
N LEU A 81 13.28 6.31 -3.51
CA LEU A 81 13.41 5.05 -4.25
C LEU A 81 12.95 5.18 -5.70
N SER A 82 11.91 5.97 -5.98
CA SER A 82 11.43 6.19 -7.35
C SER A 82 12.42 6.96 -8.24
N LEU A 83 13.31 7.77 -7.65
CA LEU A 83 14.44 8.40 -8.37
C LEU A 83 15.55 7.41 -8.72
N LEU A 84 15.71 6.36 -7.91
CA LEU A 84 16.70 5.31 -8.17
C LEU A 84 16.25 4.32 -9.25
N VAL A 85 15.05 4.50 -9.79
CA VAL A 85 14.50 3.64 -10.85
C VAL A 85 14.44 4.44 -12.15
N LEU A 86 15.29 4.09 -13.10
CA LEU A 86 15.38 4.73 -14.41
C LEU A 86 14.45 4.01 -15.38
N LEU A 87 13.71 4.76 -16.19
CA LEU A 87 12.78 4.19 -17.18
C LEU A 87 13.50 3.57 -18.38
N ASP A 88 14.72 4.03 -18.67
CA ASP A 88 15.54 3.53 -19.75
C ASP A 88 16.44 2.36 -19.31
N TYR A 89 16.83 1.53 -20.28
CA TYR A 89 17.71 0.39 -20.05
C TYR A 89 19.19 0.77 -20.18
N PHE A 90 19.89 0.79 -19.05
CA PHE A 90 21.33 0.97 -18.91
C PHE A 90 21.96 -0.29 -18.30
N ASP A 91 22.96 -0.84 -18.98
CA ASP A 91 23.82 -1.89 -18.46
C ASP A 91 25.21 -1.31 -18.17
N GLY A 92 26.07 -2.09 -17.50
CA GLY A 92 27.42 -1.63 -17.18
C GLY A 92 28.24 -1.19 -18.40
N ALA A 93 28.02 -1.78 -19.58
CA ALA A 93 28.77 -1.42 -20.79
C ALA A 93 28.27 -0.10 -21.39
N LYS A 94 26.95 0.09 -21.47
CA LYS A 94 26.32 1.32 -21.94
C LYS A 94 26.69 2.53 -21.10
N LEU A 95 26.85 2.34 -19.78
CA LEU A 95 27.28 3.42 -18.88
C LEU A 95 28.68 3.96 -19.21
N HIS A 96 29.57 3.14 -19.78
CA HIS A 96 30.91 3.53 -20.21
C HIS A 96 31.00 3.88 -21.72
N GLN A 97 29.87 3.82 -22.42
CA GLN A 97 29.76 4.10 -23.86
C GLN A 97 28.74 5.21 -24.13
N LEU A 98 28.57 6.12 -23.17
CA LEU A 98 27.66 7.25 -23.30
C LEU A 98 28.16 8.21 -24.40
N SER A 99 27.29 8.52 -25.36
CA SER A 99 27.59 9.49 -26.41
C SER A 99 27.81 10.87 -25.80
N GLY A 100 29.04 11.40 -25.90
CA GLY A 100 29.42 12.68 -25.29
C GLY A 100 29.78 12.61 -23.79
N GLY A 101 29.89 11.40 -23.21
CA GLY A 101 30.32 11.20 -21.82
C GLY A 101 29.29 11.55 -20.75
N ALA A 102 28.08 11.96 -21.13
CA ALA A 102 26.97 12.19 -20.21
C ALA A 102 25.63 11.85 -20.86
N ALA A 103 24.64 11.48 -20.05
CA ALA A 103 23.27 11.24 -20.47
C ALA A 103 22.28 11.68 -19.38
N THR A 104 21.14 12.24 -19.78
CA THR A 104 20.04 12.55 -18.87
C THR A 104 18.91 11.56 -19.12
N THR A 105 18.44 10.91 -18.06
CA THR A 105 17.37 9.90 -18.13
C THR A 105 16.19 10.28 -17.25
N THR A 106 14.99 9.88 -17.67
CA THR A 106 13.78 9.97 -16.85
C THR A 106 13.74 8.85 -15.82
N THR A 107 13.24 9.18 -14.62
CA THR A 107 13.03 8.22 -13.54
C THR A 107 11.54 7.90 -13.35
N LEU A 108 11.25 6.87 -12.57
CA LEU A 108 9.89 6.52 -12.18
C LEU A 108 9.21 7.64 -11.37
N TYR A 109 9.99 8.48 -10.68
CA TYR A 109 9.44 9.66 -10.00
C TYR A 109 8.72 10.61 -10.96
N GLN A 110 9.22 10.76 -12.20
CA GLN A 110 8.59 11.62 -13.21
C GLN A 110 7.18 11.12 -13.58
N THR A 111 6.95 9.80 -13.55
CA THR A 111 5.64 9.23 -13.91
C THR A 111 4.57 9.46 -12.84
N THR A 112 4.96 9.94 -11.66
CA THR A 112 4.00 10.32 -10.60
C THR A 112 3.29 11.65 -10.87
N GLY A 113 3.76 12.45 -11.84
CA GLY A 113 3.22 13.78 -12.14
C GLY A 113 3.54 14.84 -11.08
N ARG A 114 4.27 14.50 -10.00
CA ARG A 114 4.68 15.42 -8.93
C ARG A 114 6.03 16.08 -9.16
N ALA A 115 6.83 15.52 -10.05
CA ALA A 115 8.15 16.03 -10.37
C ALA A 115 8.01 17.35 -11.14
N GLU A 116 8.27 18.48 -10.48
CA GLU A 116 8.31 19.79 -11.13
C GLU A 116 9.67 19.96 -11.84
N GLY A 117 9.63 20.31 -13.13
CA GLY A 117 10.82 20.53 -13.94
C GLY A 117 11.76 19.32 -13.96
N ASN A 118 13.01 19.53 -13.55
CA ASN A 118 14.07 18.52 -13.64
C ASN A 118 14.14 17.58 -12.41
N LEU A 119 13.20 17.66 -11.47
CA LEU A 119 13.21 16.85 -10.24
C LEU A 119 13.10 15.34 -10.51
N GLY A 120 12.47 14.93 -11.61
CA GLY A 120 12.32 13.52 -11.99
C GLY A 120 13.39 12.99 -12.94
N PHE A 121 14.46 13.76 -13.17
CA PHE A 121 15.53 13.41 -14.10
C PHE A 121 16.84 13.18 -13.35
N VAL A 122 17.59 12.19 -13.84
CA VAL A 122 18.91 11.83 -13.31
C VAL A 122 19.93 12.01 -14.41
N ASN A 123 21.03 12.68 -14.08
CA ASN A 123 22.20 12.81 -14.91
C ASN A 123 23.17 11.66 -14.62
N ILE A 124 23.60 11.00 -15.68
CA ILE A 124 24.59 9.95 -15.70
C ILE A 124 25.83 10.54 -16.37
N THR A 125 26.98 10.48 -15.72
CA THR A 125 28.23 11.03 -16.25
C THR A 125 29.32 9.97 -16.22
N ASP A 126 29.94 9.71 -17.36
CA ASP A 126 31.13 8.86 -17.44
C ASP A 126 32.35 9.69 -17.01
N LEU A 127 32.92 9.32 -15.86
CA LEU A 127 34.03 10.01 -15.24
C LEU A 127 35.36 9.36 -15.67
N LYS A 128 36.41 10.18 -15.70
CA LYS A 128 37.77 9.70 -15.99
C LYS A 128 38.17 8.61 -14.99
N GLY A 129 38.81 7.55 -15.50
CA GLY A 129 39.25 6.40 -14.71
C GLY A 129 38.25 5.25 -14.63
N GLY A 130 37.29 5.17 -15.57
CA GLY A 130 36.34 4.06 -15.67
C GLY A 130 35.29 4.07 -14.56
N LYS A 131 34.96 5.24 -14.01
CA LYS A 131 33.92 5.42 -13.00
C LYS A 131 32.72 6.08 -13.65
N VAL A 132 31.52 5.76 -13.20
CA VAL A 132 30.29 6.43 -13.68
C VAL A 132 29.59 7.04 -12.48
N GLY A 133 29.26 8.33 -12.58
CA GLY A 133 28.52 9.07 -11.57
C GLY A 133 27.04 9.19 -11.92
N PHE A 134 26.20 9.18 -10.90
CA PHE A 134 24.78 9.49 -10.97
C PHE A 134 24.48 10.69 -10.07
N GLY A 135 23.68 11.63 -10.58
CA GLY A 135 23.29 12.82 -9.85
C GLY A 135 21.89 13.29 -10.24
N SER A 136 21.25 14.05 -9.37
CA SER A 136 20.01 14.73 -9.70
C SER A 136 20.25 15.75 -10.82
N ALA A 137 19.32 15.85 -11.77
CA ALA A 137 19.39 16.87 -12.84
C ALA A 137 19.01 18.28 -12.36
N VAL A 138 18.68 18.46 -11.08
CA VAL A 138 18.38 19.76 -10.49
C VAL A 138 19.68 20.56 -10.31
N PRO A 139 19.76 21.81 -10.82
CA PRO A 139 20.94 22.67 -10.68
C PRO A 139 21.37 22.83 -9.22
N GLY A 140 22.67 22.67 -8.94
CA GLY A 140 23.24 22.80 -7.59
C GLY A 140 23.09 21.57 -6.69
N SER A 141 22.53 20.47 -7.20
CA SER A 141 22.50 19.19 -6.47
C SER A 141 23.87 18.49 -6.53
N ALA A 142 24.30 17.91 -5.40
CA ALA A 142 25.52 17.12 -5.35
C ALA A 142 25.37 15.83 -6.16
N SER A 143 26.45 15.40 -6.83
CA SER A 143 26.52 14.16 -7.61
C SER A 143 27.39 13.15 -6.86
N ASP A 144 26.83 12.57 -5.80
CA ASP A 144 27.61 11.78 -4.83
C ASP A 144 27.47 10.26 -5.03
N SER A 145 26.59 9.85 -5.95
CA SER A 145 26.33 8.43 -6.22
C SER A 145 27.21 7.94 -7.37
N ALA A 146 27.96 6.85 -7.16
CA ALA A 146 28.82 6.26 -8.17
C ALA A 146 28.42 4.81 -8.45
N TYR A 147 28.51 4.41 -9.72
CA TYR A 147 28.39 3.02 -10.14
C TYR A 147 29.49 2.18 -9.50
N LYS A 148 29.09 1.05 -8.89
CA LYS A 148 30.01 0.15 -8.21
C LYS A 148 30.11 -1.21 -8.90
N LYS A 149 28.97 -1.84 -9.18
CA LYS A 149 28.93 -3.13 -9.90
C LYS A 149 27.55 -3.41 -10.49
N GLU A 150 27.52 -4.29 -11.48
CA GLU A 150 26.29 -4.86 -12.04
C GLU A 150 25.86 -6.06 -11.18
N VAL A 151 24.69 -5.99 -10.55
CA VAL A 151 24.16 -7.05 -9.68
C VAL A 151 23.44 -8.11 -10.52
N LYS A 152 22.61 -7.66 -11.46
CA LYS A 152 21.89 -8.53 -12.37
C LYS A 152 21.60 -7.78 -13.66
N LYS A 153 21.77 -8.47 -14.79
CA LYS A 153 21.23 -8.01 -16.07
C LYS A 153 20.35 -9.06 -16.72
N ILE A 154 19.23 -8.60 -17.25
CA ILE A 154 18.38 -9.32 -18.19
C ILE A 154 18.26 -8.40 -19.40
N PRO A 155 19.00 -8.68 -20.49
CA PRO A 155 19.05 -7.82 -21.66
C PRO A 155 17.67 -7.38 -22.14
N TYR A 156 17.54 -6.09 -22.44
CA TYR A 156 16.32 -5.45 -22.94
C TYR A 156 15.09 -5.51 -22.02
N ASN A 157 15.25 -5.95 -20.77
CA ASN A 157 14.13 -6.10 -19.83
C ASN A 157 14.40 -5.37 -18.52
N ILE A 158 15.37 -5.85 -17.73
CA ILE A 158 15.74 -5.21 -16.46
C ILE A 158 17.24 -5.26 -16.22
N SER A 159 17.79 -4.15 -15.76
CA SER A 159 19.17 -4.05 -15.28
C SER A 159 19.17 -3.60 -13.82
N VAL A 160 19.98 -4.23 -12.99
CA VAL A 160 20.12 -3.95 -11.56
C VAL A 160 21.58 -3.61 -11.29
N LEU A 161 21.82 -2.36 -10.92
CA LEU A 161 23.16 -1.78 -10.78
C LEU A 161 23.35 -1.29 -9.34
N GLU A 162 24.43 -1.69 -8.68
CA GLU A 162 24.77 -1.16 -7.35
C GLU A 162 25.39 0.22 -7.50
N VAL A 163 24.87 1.15 -6.71
CA VAL A 163 25.43 2.49 -6.53
C VAL A 163 25.89 2.71 -5.09
N THR A 164 26.85 3.62 -4.89
CA THR A 164 27.45 3.88 -3.58
C THR A 164 26.46 4.52 -2.60
N GLU A 165 25.71 5.50 -3.07
CA GLU A 165 24.82 6.34 -2.25
C GLU A 165 23.47 6.55 -2.95
N PRO A 166 22.37 6.77 -2.22
CA PRO A 166 21.09 7.12 -2.82
C PRO A 166 21.15 8.50 -3.49
N ILE A 167 20.48 8.65 -4.63
CA ILE A 167 20.38 9.94 -5.33
C ILE A 167 19.31 10.78 -4.65
N MET A 168 19.71 11.94 -4.13
CA MET A 168 18.81 12.85 -3.41
C MET A 168 18.76 14.19 -4.13
N ALA A 169 17.54 14.66 -4.41
CA ALA A 169 17.31 16.00 -4.95
C ALA A 169 16.73 16.89 -3.84
N THR A 170 17.21 18.13 -3.74
CA THR A 170 16.65 19.09 -2.78
C THR A 170 15.17 19.36 -3.10
N GLY A 171 14.30 19.22 -2.10
CA GLY A 171 12.86 19.46 -2.26
C GLY A 171 11.96 18.22 -2.32
N ILE A 172 12.53 17.00 -2.39
CA ILE A 172 11.74 15.76 -2.53
C ILE A 172 11.32 15.09 -1.20
N LEU A 173 11.98 15.44 -0.08
CA LEU A 173 11.82 14.74 1.20
C LEU A 173 10.81 15.37 2.16
N SER A 174 10.23 16.52 1.81
CA SER A 174 9.39 17.30 2.73
C SER A 174 7.91 16.90 2.76
N SER A 175 7.45 15.99 1.89
CA SER A 175 6.03 15.65 1.80
C SER A 175 5.66 14.38 2.57
N SER A 176 5.08 14.57 3.76
CA SER A 176 4.26 13.53 4.40
C SER A 176 2.92 13.42 3.65
N ALA A 177 2.39 12.20 3.50
CA ALA A 177 1.10 12.00 2.82
C ALA A 177 -0.10 12.42 3.70
N SER A 178 0.06 12.35 5.03
CA SER A 178 -0.99 12.65 6.02
C SER A 178 -1.24 14.14 6.21
N ASP A 179 -0.24 15.00 5.96
CA ASP A 179 -0.40 16.46 6.05
C ASP A 179 -1.02 17.06 4.77
N MET A 180 -1.18 16.26 3.71
CA MET A 180 -1.75 16.72 2.45
C MET A 180 -3.27 16.86 2.58
N ASN A 181 -3.76 18.07 2.38
CA ASN A 181 -5.19 18.33 2.31
C ASN A 181 -5.76 17.70 1.01
N ILE A 182 -6.46 16.58 1.16
CA ILE A 182 -7.07 15.82 0.07
C ILE A 182 -7.95 16.73 -0.81
N THR A 183 -8.75 17.61 -0.19
CA THR A 183 -9.65 18.52 -0.90
C THR A 183 -8.89 19.50 -1.80
N ALA A 184 -7.80 20.07 -1.29
CA ALA A 184 -6.97 21.00 -2.08
C ALA A 184 -6.30 20.30 -3.27
N GLY A 185 -5.88 19.03 -3.09
CA GLY A 185 -5.38 18.20 -4.18
C GLY A 185 -6.43 18.02 -5.28
N LEU A 186 -7.66 17.66 -4.90
CA LEU A 186 -8.77 17.44 -5.82
C LEU A 186 -9.17 18.72 -6.58
N GLU A 187 -9.17 19.87 -5.92
CA GLU A 187 -9.46 21.15 -6.56
C GLU A 187 -8.42 21.52 -7.61
N LYS A 188 -7.13 21.29 -7.33
CA LYS A 188 -6.04 21.50 -8.29
C LYS A 188 -6.15 20.56 -9.51
N ALA A 189 -6.74 19.38 -9.31
CA ALA A 189 -6.94 18.39 -10.36
C ALA A 189 -8.14 18.66 -11.28
N GLY A 190 -9.01 19.62 -10.94
CA GLY A 190 -10.27 19.85 -11.67
C GLY A 190 -11.43 18.92 -11.24
N CYS A 191 -11.37 18.34 -10.05
CA CYS A 191 -12.45 17.53 -9.45
C CYS A 191 -13.25 18.36 -8.43
N LYS A 192 -13.70 19.57 -8.80
CA LYS A 192 -14.30 20.53 -7.86
C LYS A 192 -15.64 20.05 -7.33
N THR A 193 -16.44 19.42 -8.18
CA THR A 193 -17.75 18.85 -7.81
C THR A 193 -17.58 17.75 -6.76
N PHE A 194 -16.64 16.83 -6.99
CA PHE A 194 -16.33 15.78 -6.04
C PHE A 194 -15.79 16.34 -4.72
N ALA A 195 -14.88 17.33 -4.77
CA ALA A 195 -14.33 18.02 -3.60
C ALA A 195 -15.44 18.72 -2.77
N ALA A 196 -16.41 19.33 -3.43
CA ALA A 196 -17.56 19.94 -2.76
C ALA A 196 -18.46 18.88 -2.09
N LEU A 197 -18.71 17.75 -2.76
CA LEU A 197 -19.53 16.65 -2.24
C LEU A 197 -18.93 15.97 -1.01
N ILE A 198 -17.62 15.68 -1.01
CA ILE A 198 -16.94 15.10 0.15
C ILE A 198 -16.93 16.05 1.35
N THR A 199 -16.93 17.36 1.09
CA THR A 199 -16.94 18.40 2.12
C THR A 199 -18.35 18.59 2.69
N SER A 200 -19.37 18.63 1.84
CA SER A 200 -20.77 18.82 2.26
C SER A 200 -21.33 17.62 3.03
N THR A 201 -20.93 16.40 2.64
CA THR A 201 -21.37 15.15 3.29
C THR A 201 -20.55 14.78 4.53
N GLY A 202 -19.40 15.44 4.76
CA GLY A 202 -18.49 15.15 5.87
C GLY A 202 -17.58 13.92 5.66
N VAL A 203 -17.62 13.28 4.49
CA VAL A 203 -16.75 12.15 4.13
C VAL A 203 -15.28 12.53 4.09
N ALA A 204 -14.95 13.82 3.90
CA ALA A 204 -13.58 14.32 3.98
C ALA A 204 -12.85 13.90 5.28
N LYS A 205 -13.55 13.93 6.43
CA LYS A 205 -12.97 13.48 7.72
C LYS A 205 -12.74 11.97 7.74
N LEU A 206 -13.62 11.19 7.12
CA LEU A 206 -13.47 9.74 7.02
C LEU A 206 -12.25 9.38 6.16
N PHE A 207 -12.06 10.09 5.05
CA PHE A 207 -10.88 9.92 4.20
C PHE A 207 -9.60 10.32 4.92
N GLN A 208 -9.60 11.40 5.70
CA GLN A 208 -8.43 11.76 6.51
C GLN A 208 -8.05 10.65 7.50
N VAL A 209 -9.03 10.07 8.20
CA VAL A 209 -8.79 8.95 9.14
C VAL A 209 -8.36 7.66 8.43
N ALA A 210 -8.89 7.41 7.23
CA ALA A 210 -8.50 6.27 6.41
C ALA A 210 -7.11 6.45 5.80
N ALA A 211 -6.70 7.68 5.49
CA ALA A 211 -5.38 8.01 4.95
C ALA A 211 -4.26 7.61 5.90
N ASP A 212 -4.48 7.60 7.23
CA ASP A 212 -3.50 7.10 8.20
C ASP A 212 -3.26 5.58 8.10
N LYS A 213 -4.25 4.82 7.61
CA LYS A 213 -4.20 3.34 7.52
C LYS A 213 -3.90 2.82 6.12
N GLY A 214 -4.13 3.64 5.10
CA GLY A 214 -4.08 3.25 3.71
C GLY A 214 -5.38 3.58 2.99
N LEU A 215 -5.34 4.56 2.10
CA LEU A 215 -6.51 5.00 1.34
C LEU A 215 -6.17 5.11 -0.13
N THR A 216 -7.06 4.58 -0.97
CA THR A 216 -7.08 4.85 -2.41
C THR A 216 -8.38 5.54 -2.75
N VAL A 217 -8.35 6.70 -3.41
CA VAL A 217 -9.56 7.42 -3.85
C VAL A 217 -9.58 7.51 -5.37
N PHE A 218 -10.71 7.17 -5.98
CA PHE A 218 -11.02 7.38 -7.38
C PHE A 218 -11.90 8.63 -7.49
N ALA A 219 -11.31 9.75 -7.88
CA ALA A 219 -11.99 11.03 -7.98
C ALA A 219 -12.52 11.25 -9.40
N PRO A 220 -13.83 11.23 -9.63
CA PRO A 220 -14.41 11.60 -10.91
C PRO A 220 -14.11 13.08 -11.22
N SER A 221 -13.78 13.36 -12.48
CA SER A 221 -13.62 14.73 -12.98
C SER A 221 -14.96 15.47 -13.03
N ASP A 222 -14.95 16.80 -13.14
CA ASP A 222 -16.19 17.55 -13.36
C ASP A 222 -16.90 17.16 -14.67
N GLU A 223 -16.16 16.64 -15.65
CA GLU A 223 -16.71 16.11 -16.90
C GLU A 223 -17.48 14.80 -16.67
N ALA A 224 -16.98 13.94 -15.78
CA ALA A 224 -17.65 12.70 -15.39
C ALA A 224 -19.05 12.94 -14.81
N PHE A 225 -19.28 14.07 -14.13
CA PHE A 225 -20.60 14.46 -13.61
C PHE A 225 -21.53 15.07 -14.66
N ARG A 226 -20.99 15.51 -15.81
CA ARG A 226 -21.76 16.06 -16.93
C ARG A 226 -22.06 15.03 -18.00
N ALA A 227 -21.44 13.86 -17.89
CA ALA A 227 -21.61 12.75 -18.81
C ALA A 227 -23.06 12.20 -18.75
N PRO A 228 -23.59 11.64 -19.85
CA PRO A 228 -24.99 11.21 -19.93
C PRO A 228 -25.34 10.03 -19.00
N ASN A 229 -24.32 9.28 -18.56
CA ASN A 229 -24.36 8.20 -17.58
C ASN A 229 -24.21 8.69 -16.13
N ALA A 230 -23.99 9.99 -15.90
CA ALA A 230 -23.84 10.53 -14.57
C ALA A 230 -25.14 10.41 -13.75
N PRO A 231 -25.05 10.11 -12.44
CA PRO A 231 -26.22 10.02 -11.58
C PRO A 231 -26.82 11.41 -11.33
N ASP A 232 -28.15 11.52 -11.39
CA ASP A 232 -28.88 12.72 -10.99
C ASP A 232 -28.75 12.94 -9.46
N LEU A 233 -27.76 13.72 -9.05
CA LEU A 233 -27.47 13.99 -7.63
C LEU A 233 -28.68 14.60 -6.89
N SER A 234 -29.57 15.30 -7.58
CA SER A 234 -30.78 15.90 -6.99
C SER A 234 -31.88 14.90 -6.63
N LYS A 235 -31.83 13.68 -7.18
CA LYS A 235 -32.82 12.60 -6.88
C LYS A 235 -32.34 11.66 -5.78
N LEU A 236 -31.10 11.81 -5.34
CA LEU A 236 -30.47 10.94 -4.36
C LEU A 236 -30.57 11.53 -2.95
N THR A 237 -30.69 10.66 -1.95
CA THR A 237 -30.61 11.11 -0.56
C THR A 237 -29.15 11.35 -0.17
N ASN A 238 -28.91 12.15 0.88
CA ASN A 238 -27.56 12.32 1.42
C ASN A 238 -26.89 10.99 1.79
N ALA A 239 -27.67 9.98 2.21
CA ALA A 239 -27.15 8.65 2.50
C ALA A 239 -26.64 7.95 1.23
N ASP A 240 -27.39 8.04 0.13
CA ASP A 240 -26.99 7.46 -1.16
C ASP A 240 -25.74 8.14 -1.71
N VAL A 241 -25.65 9.47 -1.59
CA VAL A 241 -24.45 10.23 -1.98
C VAL A 241 -23.23 9.78 -1.17
N VAL A 242 -23.36 9.64 0.15
CA VAL A 242 -22.27 9.12 1.01
C VAL A 242 -21.85 7.72 0.57
N SER A 243 -22.79 6.83 0.26
CA SER A 243 -22.49 5.49 -0.25
C SER A 243 -21.74 5.52 -1.58
N ILE A 244 -22.12 6.39 -2.52
CA ILE A 244 -21.39 6.56 -3.78
C ILE A 244 -19.98 7.09 -3.52
N LEU A 245 -19.82 8.09 -2.65
CA LEU A 245 -18.50 8.63 -2.31
C LEU A 245 -17.60 7.57 -1.65
N GLN A 246 -18.15 6.73 -0.78
CA GLN A 246 -17.41 5.60 -0.19
C GLN A 246 -17.12 4.48 -1.20
N TYR A 247 -17.93 4.33 -2.25
CA TYR A 247 -17.69 3.36 -3.32
C TYR A 247 -16.47 3.75 -4.17
N HIS A 248 -16.24 5.05 -4.30
CA HIS A 248 -15.05 5.61 -4.94
C HIS A 248 -13.78 5.53 -4.07
N ALA A 249 -13.85 4.97 -2.86
CA ALA A 249 -12.72 4.85 -1.96
C ALA A 249 -12.44 3.39 -1.56
N LEU A 250 -11.16 3.05 -1.42
CA LEU A 250 -10.68 1.77 -0.90
C LEU A 250 -10.00 1.99 0.44
N ALA A 251 -10.30 1.13 1.42
CA ALA A 251 -9.63 1.13 2.73
C ALA A 251 -8.22 0.53 2.70
N SER A 252 -7.57 0.52 1.54
CA SER A 252 -6.22 0.01 1.32
C SER A 252 -5.48 0.88 0.33
N TYR A 253 -4.17 0.98 0.50
CA TYR A 253 -3.27 1.63 -0.45
C TYR A 253 -3.02 0.73 -1.67
N SER A 254 -3.45 1.17 -2.85
CA SER A 254 -3.34 0.43 -4.11
C SER A 254 -2.87 1.37 -5.22
N PRO A 255 -1.55 1.58 -5.39
CA PRO A 255 -1.02 2.37 -6.48
C PRO A 255 -1.27 1.69 -7.84
N ILE A 256 -1.03 2.42 -8.94
CA ILE A 256 -1.35 1.96 -10.30
C ILE A 256 -0.68 0.62 -10.64
N GLY A 257 0.56 0.39 -10.18
CA GLY A 257 1.26 -0.90 -10.37
C GLY A 257 0.56 -2.08 -9.71
N THR A 258 -0.02 -1.86 -8.51
CA THR A 258 -0.83 -2.88 -7.82
C THR A 258 -2.15 -3.10 -8.55
N LEU A 259 -2.80 -2.04 -9.06
CA LEU A 259 -4.05 -2.18 -9.82
C LEU A 259 -3.87 -2.94 -11.14
N LYS A 260 -2.75 -2.74 -11.83
CA LYS A 260 -2.38 -3.48 -13.05
C LYS A 260 -2.19 -4.98 -12.83
N THR A 261 -1.81 -5.36 -11.60
CA THR A 261 -1.53 -6.76 -11.24
C THR A 261 -2.64 -7.39 -10.40
N ALA A 262 -3.63 -6.59 -9.98
CA ALA A 262 -4.77 -7.05 -9.22
C ALA A 262 -5.59 -8.04 -10.06
N LYS A 263 -5.83 -9.22 -9.49
CA LYS A 263 -6.67 -10.25 -10.10
C LYS A 263 -7.81 -10.55 -9.14
N GLY A 264 -9.00 -10.04 -9.47
CA GLY A 264 -10.22 -10.30 -8.71
C GLY A 264 -10.90 -9.04 -8.17
N PRO A 265 -12.06 -9.23 -7.50
CA PRO A 265 -12.85 -8.13 -6.96
C PRO A 265 -12.12 -7.43 -5.80
N ILE A 266 -12.14 -6.10 -5.83
CA ILE A 266 -11.62 -5.21 -4.80
C ILE A 266 -12.79 -4.68 -3.97
N ILE A 267 -12.64 -4.76 -2.65
CA ILE A 267 -13.66 -4.31 -1.70
C ILE A 267 -13.52 -2.80 -1.49
N THR A 268 -14.60 -2.07 -1.71
CA THR A 268 -14.68 -0.63 -1.46
C THR A 268 -15.07 -0.30 -0.01
N MET A 269 -14.85 0.95 0.41
CA MET A 269 -15.28 1.45 1.72
C MET A 269 -16.81 1.48 1.87
N ALA A 270 -17.56 1.46 0.78
CA ALA A 270 -19.03 1.37 0.82
C ALA A 270 -19.52 -0.01 1.32
N THR A 271 -18.66 -1.03 1.33
CA THR A 271 -18.99 -2.37 1.83
C THR A 271 -19.28 -2.34 3.33
N ASN A 272 -20.56 -2.15 3.65
CA ASN A 272 -21.14 -2.46 4.94
C ASN A 272 -21.62 -3.92 4.92
N GLY A 273 -21.68 -4.61 6.06
CA GLY A 273 -22.01 -6.04 6.13
C GLY A 273 -23.38 -6.47 5.55
N ALA A 274 -24.14 -5.55 4.94
CA ALA A 274 -25.42 -5.79 4.28
C ALA A 274 -25.35 -5.71 2.74
N GLY A 275 -24.41 -4.97 2.14
CA GLY A 275 -24.28 -4.81 0.68
C GLY A 275 -22.87 -5.12 0.19
N LYS A 276 -22.75 -5.85 -0.92
CA LYS A 276 -21.44 -6.20 -1.50
C LYS A 276 -21.06 -5.19 -2.56
N PHE A 277 -20.14 -4.30 -2.21
CA PHE A 277 -19.69 -3.23 -3.10
C PHE A 277 -18.30 -3.59 -3.65
N ASP A 278 -18.30 -4.58 -4.53
CA ASP A 278 -17.10 -5.09 -5.19
C ASP A 278 -16.83 -4.28 -6.47
N LEU A 279 -15.55 -3.98 -6.72
CA LEU A 279 -15.05 -3.36 -7.95
C LEU A 279 -14.16 -4.37 -8.68
N THR A 280 -14.36 -4.56 -9.96
CA THR A 280 -13.45 -5.36 -10.78
C THR A 280 -12.50 -4.45 -11.53
N VAL A 281 -11.22 -4.81 -11.60
CA VAL A 281 -10.22 -4.03 -12.34
C VAL A 281 -9.77 -4.84 -13.55
N THR A 282 -9.94 -4.26 -14.73
CA THR A 282 -9.52 -4.83 -16.01
C THR A 282 -8.40 -3.97 -16.56
N THR A 283 -7.29 -4.58 -16.97
CA THR A 283 -6.13 -3.86 -17.51
C THR A 283 -5.96 -4.16 -18.99
N ALA A 284 -5.89 -3.11 -19.81
CA ALA A 284 -5.64 -3.19 -21.24
C ALA A 284 -4.30 -2.50 -21.56
N GLY A 285 -3.21 -3.28 -21.59
CA GLY A 285 -1.87 -2.73 -21.81
C GLY A 285 -1.41 -1.86 -20.64
N ASP A 286 -1.22 -0.56 -20.89
CA ASP A 286 -0.85 0.41 -19.85
C ASP A 286 -2.03 1.08 -19.15
N GLU A 287 -3.24 0.83 -19.64
CA GLU A 287 -4.48 1.44 -19.20
C GLU A 287 -5.23 0.55 -18.21
N VAL A 288 -5.76 1.16 -17.16
CA VAL A 288 -6.52 0.47 -16.11
C VAL A 288 -7.97 0.97 -16.13
N THR A 289 -8.88 0.02 -16.31
CA THR A 289 -10.32 0.24 -16.35
C THR A 289 -10.98 -0.41 -15.14
N LEU A 290 -11.88 0.31 -14.51
CA LEU A 290 -12.66 -0.11 -13.35
C LEU A 290 -14.06 -0.48 -13.82
N GLU A 291 -14.51 -1.69 -13.51
CA GLU A 291 -15.84 -2.21 -13.85
C GLU A 291 -16.67 -2.36 -12.57
N THR A 292 -17.85 -1.73 -12.56
CA THR A 292 -18.80 -1.79 -11.44
C THR A 292 -19.96 -2.76 -11.68
N GLY A 293 -20.06 -3.31 -12.90
CA GLY A 293 -21.18 -4.14 -13.37
C GLY A 293 -22.37 -3.34 -13.91
N VAL A 294 -22.44 -2.03 -13.61
CA VAL A 294 -23.39 -1.09 -14.19
C VAL A 294 -22.71 -0.22 -15.26
N ASP A 295 -21.48 0.21 -14.97
CA ASP A 295 -20.69 1.03 -15.85
C ASP A 295 -19.20 0.66 -15.76
N SER A 296 -18.42 1.20 -16.69
CA SER A 296 -16.97 1.10 -16.72
C SER A 296 -16.35 2.49 -16.73
N SER A 297 -15.31 2.69 -15.92
CA SER A 297 -14.56 3.94 -15.89
C SER A 297 -13.07 3.69 -16.06
N ARG A 298 -12.44 4.48 -16.91
CA ARG A 298 -10.99 4.50 -17.05
C ARG A 298 -10.35 5.37 -15.97
N ILE A 299 -9.15 4.99 -15.53
CA ILE A 299 -8.26 5.86 -14.76
C ILE A 299 -7.55 6.83 -15.72
N ALA A 300 -7.84 8.12 -15.60
CA ALA A 300 -7.29 9.15 -16.47
C ALA A 300 -5.86 9.52 -16.08
N SER A 301 -5.62 9.82 -14.80
CA SER A 301 -4.30 10.19 -14.29
C SER A 301 -4.13 9.90 -12.79
N THR A 302 -2.88 9.81 -12.36
CA THR A 302 -2.52 9.73 -10.95
C THR A 302 -2.30 11.13 -10.41
N LEU A 303 -3.13 11.56 -9.45
CA LEU A 303 -3.03 12.87 -8.84
C LEU A 303 -2.08 12.87 -7.64
N ILE A 304 -2.27 11.90 -6.75
CA ILE A 304 -1.44 11.71 -5.57
C ILE A 304 -1.03 10.25 -5.52
N ASP A 305 0.27 10.00 -5.41
CA ASP A 305 0.79 8.71 -5.00
C ASP A 305 1.83 8.92 -3.90
N SER A 306 1.41 8.72 -2.65
CA SER A 306 2.28 8.93 -1.49
C SER A 306 1.89 7.96 -0.39
N THR A 307 2.70 6.93 -0.17
CA THR A 307 2.39 5.87 0.79
C THR A 307 2.05 6.46 2.17
N PRO A 308 0.87 6.16 2.75
CA PRO A 308 -0.13 5.15 2.33
C PRO A 308 -1.40 5.71 1.64
N LEU A 309 -1.38 6.93 1.10
CA LEU A 309 -2.48 7.56 0.35
C LEU A 309 -2.22 7.57 -1.17
N CYS A 310 -3.21 7.18 -1.96
CA CYS A 310 -3.24 7.48 -3.39
C CYS A 310 -4.60 8.02 -3.86
N ILE A 311 -4.55 8.92 -4.84
CA ILE A 311 -5.71 9.52 -5.49
C ILE A 311 -5.53 9.44 -6.99
N PHE A 312 -6.52 8.87 -7.66
CA PHE A 312 -6.61 8.75 -9.11
C PHE A 312 -7.78 9.57 -9.62
N THR A 313 -7.64 10.16 -10.80
CA THR A 313 -8.76 10.76 -11.51
C THR A 313 -9.41 9.71 -12.41
N VAL A 314 -10.73 9.76 -12.53
CA VAL A 314 -11.50 8.82 -13.35
C VAL A 314 -12.46 9.56 -14.29
N ASP A 315 -12.67 8.99 -15.47
CA ASP A 315 -13.46 9.61 -16.54
C ASP A 315 -14.98 9.50 -16.31
N ASN A 316 -15.44 8.46 -15.62
CA ASN A 316 -16.84 8.22 -15.30
C ASN A 316 -17.04 8.05 -13.79
N VAL A 317 -18.23 8.40 -13.30
CA VAL A 317 -18.63 8.16 -11.91
C VAL A 317 -18.88 6.66 -11.71
N LEU A 318 -18.21 6.05 -10.74
CA LEU A 318 -18.40 4.65 -10.38
C LEU A 318 -19.75 4.49 -9.66
N LEU A 319 -20.68 3.81 -10.32
CA LEU A 319 -22.02 3.57 -9.79
C LEU A 319 -22.13 2.18 -9.18
N PRO A 320 -22.47 2.06 -7.89
CA PRO A 320 -22.65 0.76 -7.28
C PRO A 320 -23.94 0.09 -7.75
N PRO A 321 -23.90 -1.22 -8.08
CA PRO A 321 -25.07 -1.94 -8.59
C PRO A 321 -26.20 -2.04 -7.57
N GLU A 322 -25.91 -1.95 -6.27
CA GLU A 322 -26.92 -2.02 -5.20
C GLU A 322 -27.85 -0.79 -5.17
N LEU A 323 -27.39 0.38 -5.67
CA LEU A 323 -28.19 1.61 -5.68
C LEU A 323 -28.81 1.89 -7.05
N PHE A 324 -28.12 1.52 -8.13
CA PHE A 324 -28.52 1.84 -9.51
C PHE A 324 -28.97 0.61 -10.31
N GLY A 325 -28.86 -0.59 -9.73
CA GLY A 325 -29.39 -1.82 -10.32
C GLY A 325 -30.86 -2.00 -9.99
N LYS A 326 -31.75 -1.80 -10.96
CA LYS A 326 -33.10 -2.42 -10.93
C LYS A 326 -33.47 -3.07 -12.27
N ALA A 327 -33.15 -4.37 -12.36
CA ALA A 327 -33.84 -5.58 -12.91
C ALA A 327 -34.58 -5.60 -14.29
N PRO A 328 -34.83 -6.78 -14.95
CA PRO A 328 -34.24 -8.14 -14.82
C PRO A 328 -33.71 -8.74 -16.16
N LEU A 329 -32.91 -9.81 -16.12
CA LEU A 329 -32.86 -10.74 -17.27
C LEU A 329 -34.22 -11.47 -17.34
N PRO A 330 -34.81 -11.70 -18.54
CA PRO A 330 -36.18 -12.19 -18.66
C PRO A 330 -36.29 -13.55 -17.99
N ALA A 331 -37.13 -13.65 -16.95
CA ALA A 331 -37.68 -14.94 -16.58
C ALA A 331 -38.50 -15.43 -17.78
N PRO A 332 -38.20 -16.60 -18.38
CA PRO A 332 -39.00 -17.12 -19.47
C PRO A 332 -40.44 -17.26 -18.98
N ALA A 333 -41.34 -16.49 -19.60
CA ALA A 333 -42.76 -16.68 -19.47
C ALA A 333 -43.09 -18.11 -19.94
N ALA A 334 -43.64 -18.91 -19.03
CA ALA A 334 -44.49 -20.02 -19.38
C ALA A 334 -45.82 -19.82 -18.66
N GLU A 335 -46.86 -19.87 -19.48
CA GLU A 335 -48.25 -19.50 -19.29
C GLU A 335 -49.07 -20.43 -18.35
N PRO A 336 -50.34 -20.08 -18.04
CA PRO A 336 -51.07 -20.52 -16.86
C PRO A 336 -51.93 -21.77 -17.11
N VAL A 337 -52.04 -22.68 -16.12
CA VAL A 337 -53.23 -23.56 -16.02
C VAL A 337 -53.53 -24.00 -14.58
N MET A 338 -54.74 -23.63 -14.14
CA MET A 338 -55.68 -24.22 -13.18
C MET A 338 -55.26 -25.37 -12.22
N SER A 339 -55.57 -25.17 -10.92
CA SER A 339 -55.96 -26.22 -9.94
C SER A 339 -57.35 -26.82 -10.28
N PRO A 340 -57.85 -27.97 -9.74
CA PRO A 340 -57.50 -28.64 -8.46
C PRO A 340 -57.46 -30.20 -8.44
N SER A 341 -57.01 -30.82 -7.33
CA SER A 341 -57.64 -31.97 -6.61
C SER A 341 -56.68 -33.04 -6.00
N HIS A 342 -56.79 -33.20 -4.66
CA HIS A 342 -56.71 -34.39 -3.78
C HIS A 342 -55.52 -35.41 -3.74
N ALA A 343 -54.74 -35.33 -2.63
CA ALA A 343 -54.24 -36.35 -1.67
C ALA A 343 -53.35 -37.56 -2.11
N PRO A 344 -52.58 -38.26 -1.21
CA PRO A 344 -52.27 -38.05 0.21
C PRO A 344 -50.75 -38.05 0.59
N VAL A 345 -50.52 -37.85 1.89
CA VAL A 345 -49.27 -37.67 2.65
C VAL A 345 -48.38 -38.92 2.74
N VAL A 346 -47.06 -38.77 2.54
CA VAL A 346 -46.02 -39.57 3.21
C VAL A 346 -44.88 -38.65 3.67
N SER A 347 -44.56 -38.73 4.96
CA SER A 347 -43.74 -37.81 5.75
C SER A 347 -42.23 -38.06 5.68
N SER A 348 -41.45 -37.03 5.33
CA SER A 348 -40.00 -36.94 5.56
C SER A 348 -39.68 -35.95 6.70
N PRO A 349 -38.77 -36.25 7.66
CA PRO A 349 -38.59 -35.45 8.86
C PRO A 349 -37.97 -34.08 8.59
N SER A 350 -38.52 -33.04 9.22
CA SER A 350 -38.18 -31.64 8.93
C SER A 350 -36.80 -31.20 9.47
N LYS A 351 -36.18 -30.25 8.75
CA LYS A 351 -34.92 -29.54 9.04
C LYS A 351 -34.81 -28.96 10.46
N ALA A 352 -35.92 -28.89 11.21
CA ALA A 352 -35.95 -28.40 12.60
C ALA A 352 -35.21 -29.32 13.58
N GLN A 353 -35.13 -30.63 13.33
CA GLN A 353 -34.40 -31.55 14.22
C GLN A 353 -32.87 -31.45 14.05
N PHE A 354 -32.39 -31.12 12.84
CA PHE A 354 -30.95 -30.99 12.57
C PHE A 354 -30.36 -29.73 13.22
N LEU A 355 -31.10 -28.61 13.19
CA LEU A 355 -30.69 -27.34 13.80
C LEU A 355 -30.67 -27.40 15.34
N ARG A 356 -31.58 -28.15 15.98
CA ARG A 356 -31.56 -28.35 17.44
C ARG A 356 -30.36 -29.20 17.89
N ARG A 357 -29.93 -30.19 17.10
CA ARG A 357 -28.74 -31.01 17.39
C ARG A 357 -27.44 -30.21 17.22
N LEU A 358 -27.34 -29.34 16.22
CA LEU A 358 -26.18 -28.46 16.03
C LEU A 358 -26.06 -27.42 17.16
N ARG A 359 -27.15 -26.76 17.56
CA ARG A 359 -27.16 -25.79 18.67
C ARG A 359 -26.70 -26.42 19.98
N ARG A 360 -27.12 -27.66 20.29
CA ARG A 360 -26.66 -28.37 21.50
C ARG A 360 -25.15 -28.68 21.45
N ARG A 361 -24.62 -29.15 20.32
CA ARG A 361 -23.18 -29.44 20.15
C ARG A 361 -22.29 -28.19 20.24
N CYS A 362 -22.70 -27.05 19.67
CA CYS A 362 -21.97 -25.79 19.82
C CYS A 362 -21.94 -25.30 21.27
N SER A 363 -23.06 -25.40 22.01
CA SER A 363 -23.12 -24.97 23.41
C SER A 363 -22.22 -25.78 24.35
N LEU A 364 -21.98 -27.06 24.03
CA LEU A 364 -21.10 -27.95 24.80
C LEU A 364 -19.62 -27.62 24.51
N ARG A 365 -19.26 -27.38 23.25
CA ARG A 365 -17.89 -26.96 22.89
C ARG A 365 -17.53 -25.60 23.49
N LEU A 366 -18.46 -24.64 23.49
CA LEU A 366 -18.24 -23.32 24.10
C LEU A 366 -18.06 -23.40 25.63
N ARG A 367 -18.85 -24.23 26.32
CA ARG A 367 -18.66 -24.50 27.76
C ARG A 367 -17.31 -25.15 28.06
N HIS A 368 -16.87 -26.09 27.22
CA HIS A 368 -15.59 -26.74 27.39
C HIS A 368 -14.42 -25.77 27.19
N LEU A 369 -14.50 -24.90 26.18
CA LEU A 369 -13.51 -23.84 25.92
C LEU A 369 -13.46 -22.81 27.05
N TRP A 370 -14.61 -22.42 27.60
CA TRP A 370 -14.67 -21.50 28.74
C TRP A 370 -14.02 -22.10 30.00
N ASN A 371 -14.27 -23.38 30.28
CA ASN A 371 -13.64 -24.10 31.39
C ASN A 371 -12.12 -24.24 31.20
N LEU A 372 -11.65 -24.53 29.98
CA LEU A 372 -10.22 -24.56 29.64
C LEU A 372 -9.55 -23.20 29.88
N ARG A 373 -10.17 -22.11 29.41
CA ARG A 373 -9.66 -20.74 29.59
C ARG A 373 -9.58 -20.36 31.07
N ARG A 374 -10.57 -20.78 31.88
CA ARG A 374 -10.58 -20.59 33.34
C ARG A 374 -9.46 -21.37 34.03
N LYS A 375 -9.17 -22.60 33.58
CA LYS A 375 -8.10 -23.47 34.10
C LYS A 375 -6.70 -22.92 33.78
N VAL A 376 -6.50 -22.40 32.57
CA VAL A 376 -5.25 -21.71 32.17
C VAL A 376 -5.02 -20.45 33.01
N ARG A 377 -6.06 -19.64 33.22
CA ARG A 377 -5.97 -18.41 34.04
C ARG A 377 -5.58 -18.73 35.50
N ARG A 378 -6.10 -19.82 36.06
CA ARG A 378 -5.71 -20.30 37.41
C ARG A 378 -4.26 -20.78 37.44
N ARG A 379 -3.79 -21.57 36.46
CA ARG A 379 -2.38 -22.00 36.36
C ARG A 379 -1.41 -20.81 36.27
N ASN A 380 -1.74 -19.79 35.48
CA ASN A 380 -0.89 -18.59 35.39
C ASN A 380 -0.84 -17.79 36.69
N ARG A 381 -1.94 -17.69 37.44
CA ARG A 381 -1.93 -17.07 38.79
C ARG A 381 -1.09 -17.85 39.79
N VAL A 382 -1.10 -19.19 39.73
CA VAL A 382 -0.26 -20.02 40.60
C VAL A 382 1.21 -19.82 40.26
N ARG A 383 1.60 -19.86 38.97
CA ARG A 383 2.98 -19.59 38.52
C ARG A 383 3.50 -18.22 38.95
N GLN A 384 2.67 -17.17 38.86
CA GLN A 384 3.06 -15.83 39.33
C GLN A 384 3.26 -15.76 40.86
N ARG A 385 2.53 -16.57 41.63
CA ARG A 385 2.69 -16.66 43.09
C ARG A 385 3.93 -17.45 43.50
N THR A 386 4.28 -18.53 42.80
CA THR A 386 5.54 -19.26 43.04
C THR A 386 6.75 -18.43 42.67
N ALA A 387 6.72 -17.72 41.54
CA ALA A 387 7.80 -16.81 41.14
C ALA A 387 8.04 -15.66 42.13
N ARG A 388 6.98 -15.16 42.79
CA ARG A 388 7.12 -14.14 43.85
C ARG A 388 7.66 -14.70 45.17
N ARG A 389 7.52 -16.00 45.44
CA ARG A 389 8.07 -16.64 46.65
C ARG A 389 9.57 -16.94 46.52
N THR A 390 10.04 -17.36 45.35
CA THR A 390 11.46 -17.63 45.11
C THR A 390 12.35 -16.39 45.14
N VAL A 391 11.81 -15.21 44.80
CA VAL A 391 12.55 -13.93 44.91
C VAL A 391 12.70 -13.46 46.37
N LYS A 392 11.87 -13.95 47.30
CA LYS A 392 11.86 -13.49 48.71
C LYS A 392 12.76 -14.31 49.65
N SER A 393 13.42 -15.37 49.15
CA SER A 393 14.22 -16.31 49.95
C SER A 393 15.70 -16.40 49.54
N ALA A 394 16.24 -15.39 48.84
CA ALA A 394 17.68 -15.31 48.58
C ALA A 394 18.41 -14.67 49.78
N PRO A 395 19.45 -15.31 50.37
CA PRO A 395 20.21 -14.75 51.48
C PRO A 395 21.19 -13.67 51.02
N ALA A 396 21.33 -12.60 51.83
CA ALA A 396 22.22 -11.46 51.58
C ALA A 396 23.71 -11.83 51.82
N PRO A 397 24.67 -11.25 51.05
CA PRO A 397 26.08 -11.47 51.29
C PRO A 397 26.59 -10.68 52.51
N ARG A 398 27.46 -11.35 53.27
CA ARG A 398 28.04 -10.93 54.56
C ARG A 398 29.23 -9.99 54.32
N ASN A 399 29.19 -8.80 54.92
CA ASN A 399 30.23 -7.77 54.85
C ASN A 399 31.47 -8.15 55.70
N SER A 400 32.68 -8.02 55.14
CA SER A 400 33.93 -8.07 55.90
C SER A 400 34.78 -6.80 55.72
N ARG A 401 34.95 -6.12 56.87
CA ARG A 401 36.09 -5.32 57.38
C ARG A 401 36.36 -3.89 56.86
N ARG A 402 36.40 -2.99 57.86
CA ARG A 402 36.96 -1.63 57.92
C ARG A 402 38.48 -1.60 57.70
N LEU A 403 38.99 -0.47 57.19
CA LEU A 403 40.01 0.38 57.86
C LEU A 403 40.16 1.78 57.19
N SER A 404 39.78 2.80 57.97
CA SER A 404 40.26 4.21 58.15
C SER A 404 40.94 5.11 57.07
N LYS A 405 40.27 6.28 56.83
CA LYS A 405 40.72 7.72 56.90
C LYS A 405 41.69 8.32 55.84
N PRO A 406 41.80 9.69 55.68
CA PRO A 406 40.92 10.84 56.05
C PRO A 406 40.82 12.03 55.02
N TYR A 407 40.02 13.07 55.37
CA TYR A 407 40.16 14.54 55.09
C TYR A 407 39.92 15.11 53.66
N SER A 408 38.83 15.86 53.34
CA SER A 408 38.46 17.30 53.58
C SER A 408 38.83 18.22 52.37
N PRO A 409 38.14 19.34 52.02
CA PRO A 409 37.01 20.07 52.66
C PRO A 409 35.80 20.28 51.68
N ARG A 410 34.50 20.36 52.05
CA ARG A 410 33.70 21.39 52.77
C ARG A 410 34.05 22.85 52.40
N GLN A 411 33.15 23.78 52.09
CA GLN A 411 31.71 23.79 51.91
C GLN A 411 31.30 25.26 51.63
N ARG A 412 30.09 25.42 51.05
CA ARG A 412 29.18 26.60 51.08
C ARG A 412 29.25 27.56 49.88
N ARG A 413 28.13 28.05 49.36
CA ARG A 413 26.67 27.79 49.49
C ARG A 413 25.98 28.76 48.50
N LEU A 414 24.72 28.47 48.14
CA LEU A 414 23.67 29.35 47.54
C LEU A 414 23.63 29.35 46.00
N LEU A 415 22.51 29.20 45.28
CA LEU A 415 21.08 29.00 45.58
C LEU A 415 20.41 28.29 44.37
N SER A 416 19.31 27.59 44.65
CA SER A 416 18.34 26.85 43.81
C SER A 416 17.56 27.73 42.79
N PRO A 417 16.53 27.26 42.04
CA PRO A 417 15.94 25.90 41.93
C PRO A 417 15.68 25.39 40.50
N PHE A 418 15.56 24.07 40.33
CA PHE A 418 14.82 23.49 39.19
C PHE A 418 13.60 22.73 39.70
N SER A 419 12.46 23.17 39.20
CA SER A 419 11.13 22.59 39.36
C SER A 419 11.02 21.19 38.75
N CYS A 420 10.21 20.38 39.43
CA CYS A 420 9.59 19.16 38.91
C CYS A 420 8.71 19.47 37.68
N PRO A 421 8.44 18.50 36.79
CA PRO A 421 7.12 17.91 36.92
C PRO A 421 7.04 16.38 36.74
N LYS A 422 5.97 15.89 37.37
CA LYS A 422 5.32 14.58 37.32
C LYS A 422 4.83 14.22 35.90
N SER A 423 4.76 12.93 35.57
CA SER A 423 3.49 12.21 35.26
C SER A 423 3.80 10.75 34.83
N PHE A 424 3.35 9.77 35.61
CA PHE A 424 2.19 8.89 35.34
C PHE A 424 2.41 7.86 34.21
N ILE A 425 2.68 6.62 34.61
CA ILE A 425 2.34 5.43 33.83
C ILE A 425 1.10 4.81 34.48
N SER A 426 -0.06 5.21 33.97
CA SER A 426 -1.33 4.49 34.10
C SER A 426 -1.58 3.83 32.75
N HIS A 427 -1.53 2.50 32.69
CA HIS A 427 -2.03 1.77 31.52
C HIS A 427 -3.10 0.81 32.00
N GLN A 428 -4.33 1.32 31.97
CA GLN A 428 -5.56 0.58 32.10
C GLN A 428 -6.45 0.90 30.89
N PHE A 429 -6.83 -0.16 30.16
CA PHE A 429 -7.92 -0.28 29.17
C PHE A 429 -7.90 0.59 27.90
N PHE A 430 -7.81 -0.07 26.73
CA PHE A 430 -8.76 0.10 25.62
C PHE A 430 -8.62 -1.11 24.68
N PHE A 431 -9.49 -2.11 24.84
CA PHE A 431 -9.70 -3.17 23.85
C PHE A 431 -11.19 -3.49 23.79
N SER A 432 -11.76 -3.25 22.61
CA SER A 432 -12.96 -3.87 22.05
C SER A 432 -14.30 -3.59 22.74
N HIS A 433 -14.95 -2.50 22.35
CA HIS A 433 -16.39 -2.31 22.46
C HIS A 433 -17.03 -2.61 21.08
N LEU A 434 -17.22 -3.89 20.74
CA LEU A 434 -18.10 -4.31 19.63
C LEU A 434 -18.50 -5.79 19.73
N GLU A 435 -19.06 -6.21 20.87
CA GLU A 435 -19.89 -7.42 20.99
C GLU A 435 -20.73 -7.27 22.27
N PHE A 436 -21.71 -6.36 22.26
CA PHE A 436 -22.70 -6.30 23.35
C PHE A 436 -24.03 -5.68 22.91
N VAL A 437 -24.55 -6.08 21.74
CA VAL A 437 -25.97 -5.90 21.37
C VAL A 437 -26.39 -7.11 20.52
N LEU A 438 -26.54 -8.28 21.15
CA LEU A 438 -27.25 -9.44 20.58
C LEU A 438 -27.59 -10.46 21.69
N PHE A 439 -28.02 -9.98 22.86
CA PHE A 439 -28.48 -10.88 23.93
C PHE A 439 -29.67 -10.39 24.77
N PHE A 440 -30.33 -9.31 24.37
CA PHE A 440 -31.67 -8.97 24.87
C PHE A 440 -32.52 -8.44 23.72
N SER A 441 -33.22 -9.37 23.06
CA SER A 441 -34.60 -9.24 22.58
C SER A 441 -35.10 -10.61 22.14
#